data_AF-A0A9P5EJS2-F1
#
_entry.id   AF-A0A9P5EJS2-F1
#
_cell.length_a   1.000
_cell.length_b   1.000
_cell.length_c   1.000
_cell.angle_alpha   90.00
_cell.angle_beta   90.00
_cell.angle_gamma   90.00
#
_symmetry.space_group_name_H-M   'P 1'
#
loop_
_entity.id
_entity.type
_entity.pdbx_description
1 polymer ?
#
loop_
_entity_poly.entity_id
_entity_poly.type
_entity_poly.pdbx_seq_one_letter_code
_entity_poly.pdbx_strand_id
1 'polypeptide(L)'
;MVVETIGFHAIFAGVLGPMPTEQPEEEPPAEKMTERLVEWEPAVRRISDLIAVTNDQNSRIYEKVVTDLSECFAKTFGTAQKPRHAFDGKMEIIIAWVYRMEDEFVECLKEKKNVALLILAHFVVLLKTLEWLWYMDGWASHILHGVALYLGPEFADFLRWPREEIERLNEEKRLRASA
;
A
#
# COMPACT_ATOMS: atom_id res chain seq x y z
N MET A 1 54.99 -17.76 -20.07
CA MET A 1 54.76 -16.89 -21.24
C MET A 1 53.26 -16.90 -21.53
N VAL A 2 52.49 -16.06 -20.81
CA VAL A 2 51.04 -15.78 -21.01
C VAL A 2 50.80 -14.27 -20.92
N VAL A 3 51.87 -13.46 -20.84
CA VAL A 3 51.82 -12.00 -20.70
C VAL A 3 52.03 -11.28 -22.05
N GLU A 4 52.35 -12.01 -23.13
CA GLU A 4 52.65 -11.38 -24.43
C GLU A 4 51.52 -11.47 -25.47
N THR A 5 50.39 -12.12 -25.17
CA THR A 5 49.26 -12.18 -26.13
C THR A 5 48.06 -11.33 -25.73
N ILE A 6 47.93 -10.93 -24.47
CA ILE A 6 46.81 -10.10 -24.03
C ILE A 6 47.34 -9.09 -23.02
N GLY A 7 47.58 -7.86 -23.48
CA GLY A 7 48.07 -6.78 -22.64
C GLY A 7 47.15 -6.48 -21.45
N PHE A 8 47.69 -5.81 -20.43
CA PHE A 8 47.03 -5.46 -19.15
C PHE A 8 45.64 -4.79 -19.27
N HIS A 9 45.23 -4.34 -20.46
CA HIS A 9 43.93 -3.75 -20.74
C HIS A 9 42.74 -4.71 -20.56
N ALA A 10 42.93 -6.02 -20.69
CA ALA A 10 41.86 -6.99 -20.50
C ALA A 10 41.53 -7.26 -19.01
N ILE A 11 42.38 -6.81 -18.08
CA ILE A 11 42.26 -7.13 -16.65
C ILE A 11 41.54 -6.00 -15.88
N PHE A 12 41.32 -4.83 -16.51
CA PHE A 12 40.62 -3.69 -15.89
C PHE A 12 39.46 -3.09 -16.71
N ALA A 13 39.09 -3.69 -17.84
CA ALA A 13 37.87 -3.30 -18.57
C ALA A 13 36.64 -4.04 -18.02
N GLY A 14 36.26 -3.69 -16.79
CA GLY A 14 34.91 -3.94 -16.27
C GLY A 14 33.86 -3.19 -17.09
N VAL A 15 32.61 -3.64 -16.99
CA VAL A 15 31.43 -3.33 -17.83
C VAL A 15 31.09 -1.84 -17.88
N LEU A 16 31.86 -1.06 -18.66
CA LEU A 16 31.52 0.28 -19.13
C LEU A 16 32.08 0.43 -20.55
N GLY A 17 31.38 -0.19 -21.51
CA GLY A 17 31.50 0.24 -22.91
C GLY A 17 30.91 1.64 -23.08
N PRO A 18 31.24 2.37 -24.16
CA PRO A 18 30.63 3.67 -24.43
C PRO A 18 29.10 3.53 -24.48
N MET A 19 28.39 4.39 -23.75
CA MET A 19 26.93 4.41 -23.67
C MET A 19 26.33 4.46 -25.09
N PRO A 20 25.35 3.60 -25.42
CA PRO A 20 24.55 3.78 -26.62
C PRO A 20 23.92 5.18 -26.60
N THR A 21 23.94 5.84 -27.74
CA THR A 21 23.29 7.15 -27.93
C THR A 21 21.84 7.04 -27.48
N GLU A 22 21.42 7.94 -26.56
CA GLU A 22 20.04 8.04 -26.07
C GLU A 22 19.07 8.08 -27.25
N GLN A 23 18.52 6.92 -27.61
CA GLN A 23 17.26 6.85 -28.30
C GLN A 23 16.22 7.28 -27.28
N PRO A 24 15.18 8.07 -27.66
CA PRO A 24 14.07 8.33 -26.75
C PRO A 24 13.63 6.98 -26.21
N GLU A 25 13.67 6.80 -24.90
CA GLU A 25 13.14 5.62 -24.24
C GLU A 25 11.68 5.51 -24.68
N GLU A 26 11.41 4.70 -25.70
CA GLU A 26 10.06 4.20 -25.94
C GLU A 26 9.76 3.38 -24.71
N GLU A 27 9.06 3.99 -23.74
CA GLU A 27 8.45 3.30 -22.62
C GLU A 27 7.83 2.03 -23.19
N PRO A 28 8.19 0.83 -22.67
CA PRO A 28 7.63 -0.41 -23.17
C PRO A 28 6.11 -0.24 -23.21
N PRO A 29 5.44 -0.59 -24.32
CA PRO A 29 4.03 -0.27 -24.51
C PRO A 29 3.30 -0.78 -23.29
N ALA A 30 2.77 0.16 -22.49
CA ALA A 30 2.08 -0.14 -21.25
C ALA A 30 1.14 -1.31 -21.52
N GLU A 31 1.50 -2.49 -20.99
CA GLU A 31 0.66 -3.66 -21.10
C GLU A 31 -0.70 -3.22 -20.58
N LYS A 32 -1.70 -3.19 -21.47
CA LYS A 32 -3.05 -2.70 -21.19
C LYS A 32 -3.73 -3.66 -20.23
N MET A 33 -3.28 -3.66 -18.99
CA MET A 33 -3.73 -4.54 -17.93
C MET A 33 -4.70 -3.72 -17.07
N THR A 34 -5.92 -3.59 -17.60
CA THR A 34 -7.14 -3.11 -16.94
C THR A 34 -6.90 -2.31 -15.65
N GLU A 35 -6.54 -1.04 -15.83
CA GLU A 35 -6.25 -0.07 -14.79
C GLU A 35 -7.54 0.29 -14.02
N ARG A 36 -7.83 -0.46 -12.96
CA ARG A 36 -9.05 -0.32 -12.17
C ARG A 36 -8.94 0.82 -11.14
N LEU A 37 -10.00 1.62 -11.02
CA LEU A 37 -10.16 2.61 -9.95
C LEU A 37 -10.38 1.89 -8.60
N VAL A 38 -9.60 2.27 -7.59
CA VAL A 38 -9.81 1.85 -6.19
C VAL A 38 -10.73 2.85 -5.49
N GLU A 39 -11.96 2.45 -5.20
CA GLU A 39 -12.99 3.30 -4.58
C GLU A 39 -12.83 3.41 -3.05
N TRP A 40 -11.73 4.00 -2.60
CA TRP A 40 -11.42 4.11 -1.17
C TRP A 40 -12.19 5.23 -0.45
N GLU A 41 -12.55 6.31 -1.15
CA GLU A 41 -13.15 7.51 -0.54
C GLU A 41 -14.46 7.22 0.23
N PRO A 42 -15.43 6.44 -0.30
CA PRO A 42 -16.64 6.11 0.43
C PRO A 42 -16.37 5.24 1.67
N ALA A 43 -15.38 4.35 1.59
CA ALA A 43 -15.03 3.47 2.70
C ALA A 43 -14.45 4.28 3.87
N VAL A 44 -13.49 5.17 3.59
CA VAL A 44 -12.88 6.02 4.61
C VAL A 44 -13.88 7.04 5.16
N ARG A 45 -14.74 7.63 4.31
CA ARG A 45 -15.79 8.55 4.75
C ARG A 45 -16.73 7.93 5.78
N ARG A 46 -17.11 6.66 5.60
CA ARG A 46 -17.96 5.96 6.59
C ARG A 46 -17.31 5.92 7.98
N ILE A 47 -15.99 5.78 8.07
CA ILE A 47 -15.28 5.83 9.35
C ILE A 47 -15.34 7.24 9.95
N SER A 48 -15.14 8.28 9.13
CA SER A 48 -15.29 9.68 9.58
C SER A 48 -16.70 9.95 10.12
N ASP A 49 -17.74 9.48 9.42
CA ASP A 49 -19.13 9.62 9.85
C ASP A 49 -19.36 8.89 11.19
N LEU A 50 -18.79 7.70 11.38
CA LEU A 50 -18.83 6.97 12.64
C LEU A 50 -18.14 7.73 13.79
N ILE A 51 -16.96 8.30 13.54
CA ILE A 51 -16.22 9.08 14.55
C ILE A 51 -17.04 10.29 15.00
N ALA A 52 -17.70 10.98 14.06
CA ALA A 52 -18.52 12.15 14.34
C ALA A 52 -19.72 11.83 15.25
N VAL A 53 -20.29 10.62 15.17
CA VAL A 53 -21.45 10.22 15.99
C VAL A 53 -21.10 9.52 17.30
N THR A 54 -19.89 8.95 17.42
CA THR A 54 -19.54 8.07 18.56
C THR A 54 -19.24 8.84 19.86
N ASN A 55 -19.02 10.16 19.81
CA ASN A 55 -18.68 11.00 20.98
C ASN A 55 -17.58 10.36 21.86
N ASP A 56 -16.50 9.91 21.23
CA ASP A 56 -15.36 9.26 21.88
C ASP A 56 -14.34 10.32 22.35
N GLN A 57 -13.70 10.09 23.50
CA GLN A 57 -12.64 10.99 24.00
C GLN A 57 -11.44 11.10 23.03
N ASN A 58 -11.24 10.07 22.21
CA ASN A 58 -10.16 9.99 21.22
C ASN A 58 -10.59 10.49 19.83
N SER A 59 -11.80 11.05 19.65
CA SER A 59 -12.29 11.47 18.33
C SER A 59 -11.31 12.39 17.60
N ARG A 60 -10.66 13.33 18.30
CA ARG A 60 -9.64 14.22 17.71
C ARG A 60 -8.45 13.47 17.13
N ILE A 61 -7.98 12.43 17.83
CA ILE A 61 -6.87 11.59 17.37
C ILE A 61 -7.30 10.80 16.15
N TYR A 62 -8.50 10.19 16.19
CA TYR A 62 -9.03 9.43 15.06
C TYR A 62 -9.26 10.29 13.82
N GLU A 63 -9.81 11.49 13.97
CA GLU A 63 -10.00 12.45 12.86
C GLU A 63 -8.68 12.79 12.17
N LYS A 64 -7.63 13.05 12.96
CA LYS A 64 -6.30 13.33 12.42
C LYS A 64 -5.73 12.11 11.68
N VAL A 65 -5.76 10.93 12.29
CA VAL A 65 -5.23 9.71 11.67
C VAL A 65 -6.00 9.33 10.39
N VAL A 66 -7.32 9.52 10.36
CA VAL A 66 -8.15 9.31 9.16
C VAL A 66 -7.81 10.32 8.06
N THR A 67 -7.50 11.57 8.42
CA THR A 67 -7.02 12.57 7.47
C THR A 67 -5.67 12.15 6.88
N ASP A 68 -4.71 11.78 7.73
CA ASP A 68 -3.39 11.30 7.31
C ASP A 68 -3.48 10.03 6.44
N LEU A 69 -4.42 9.14 6.76
CA LEU A 69 -4.73 7.93 6.00
C LEU A 69 -5.30 8.27 4.62
N SER A 70 -6.25 9.19 4.55
CA SER A 70 -6.86 9.68 3.30
C SER A 70 -5.81 10.27 2.36
N GLU A 71 -4.84 11.03 2.89
CA GLU A 71 -3.73 11.52 2.09
C GLU A 71 -2.88 10.39 1.52
N CYS A 72 -2.65 9.32 2.27
CA CYS A 72 -1.86 8.17 1.80
C CYS A 72 -2.59 7.41 0.70
N PHE A 73 -3.90 7.22 0.84
CA PHE A 73 -4.74 6.68 -0.23
C PHE A 73 -4.70 7.56 -1.47
N ALA A 74 -4.88 8.87 -1.34
CA ALA A 74 -4.84 9.80 -2.45
C ALA A 74 -3.48 9.80 -3.18
N LYS A 75 -2.36 9.68 -2.44
CA LYS A 75 -1.02 9.59 -3.02
C LYS A 75 -0.77 8.24 -3.73
N THR A 76 -1.38 7.16 -3.24
CA THR A 76 -1.21 5.80 -3.78
C THR A 76 -2.15 5.53 -4.96
N PHE A 77 -3.47 5.67 -4.77
CA PHE A 77 -4.49 5.32 -5.75
C PHE A 77 -5.14 6.52 -6.45
N GLY A 78 -4.78 7.75 -6.06
CA GLY A 78 -5.45 8.95 -6.56
C GLY A 78 -6.82 9.16 -5.93
N THR A 79 -7.65 9.98 -6.56
CA THR A 79 -9.03 10.30 -6.14
C THR A 79 -10.01 9.87 -7.21
N ALA A 80 -11.31 9.89 -6.92
CA ALA A 80 -12.34 9.61 -7.93
C ALA A 80 -12.24 10.55 -9.16
N GLN A 81 -11.73 11.77 -8.97
CA GLN A 81 -11.55 12.76 -10.05
C GLN A 81 -10.24 12.58 -10.81
N LYS A 82 -9.20 12.06 -10.14
CA LYS A 82 -7.87 11.87 -10.71
C LYS A 82 -7.28 10.56 -10.19
N PRO A 83 -7.72 9.42 -10.74
CA PRO A 83 -7.17 8.11 -10.36
C PRO A 83 -5.67 8.06 -10.63
N ARG A 84 -4.96 7.30 -9.79
CA ARG A 84 -3.59 6.86 -10.05
C ARG A 84 -3.62 5.36 -10.24
N HIS A 85 -3.03 4.92 -11.33
CA HIS A 85 -3.05 3.52 -11.76
C HIS A 85 -1.89 2.72 -11.15
N ALA A 86 -1.39 3.14 -9.97
CA ALA A 86 -0.26 2.52 -9.31
C ALA A 86 -0.72 1.28 -8.54
N PHE A 87 -0.26 0.12 -9.01
CA PHE A 87 -0.52 -1.16 -8.40
C PHE A 87 0.44 -1.45 -7.23
N ASP A 88 1.71 -1.06 -7.44
CA ASP A 88 2.76 -1.21 -6.46
C ASP A 88 2.84 0.08 -5.65
N GLY A 89 2.47 -0.04 -4.38
CA GLY A 89 2.55 1.07 -3.45
C GLY A 89 3.99 1.49 -3.27
N LYS A 90 4.18 2.79 -3.05
CA LYS A 90 5.47 3.33 -2.69
C LYS A 90 5.73 3.10 -1.21
N MET A 91 6.77 2.32 -0.91
CA MET A 91 7.17 1.99 0.46
C MET A 91 7.31 3.26 1.31
N GLU A 92 7.94 4.30 0.76
CA GLU A 92 8.12 5.58 1.43
C GLU A 92 6.79 6.26 1.82
N ILE A 93 5.72 6.09 1.05
CA ILE A 93 4.41 6.69 1.36
C ILE A 93 3.76 5.95 2.53
N ILE A 94 3.76 4.62 2.44
CA ILE A 94 3.02 3.75 3.36
C ILE A 94 3.74 3.67 4.72
N ILE A 95 5.06 3.56 4.71
CA ILE A 95 5.87 3.59 5.92
C ILE A 95 5.87 4.98 6.56
N ALA A 96 5.81 6.05 5.77
CA ALA A 96 5.69 7.38 6.35
C ALA A 96 4.37 7.57 7.10
N TRP A 97 3.28 6.87 6.73
CA TRP A 97 2.06 6.85 7.56
C TRP A 97 2.33 6.22 8.92
N VAL A 98 3.03 5.08 8.95
CA VAL A 98 3.40 4.40 10.19
C VAL A 98 4.24 5.28 11.10
N TYR A 99 5.21 6.01 10.55
CA TYR A 99 6.02 6.96 11.31
C TYR A 99 5.27 8.21 11.77
N ARG A 100 4.15 8.56 11.13
CA ARG A 100 3.29 9.69 11.54
C ARG A 100 2.22 9.29 12.55
N MET A 101 2.07 8.00 12.87
CA MET A 101 1.16 7.56 13.91
C MET A 101 1.63 8.09 15.26
N GLU A 102 0.74 8.83 15.92
CA GLU A 102 0.94 9.33 17.28
C GLU A 102 0.87 8.19 18.31
N ASP A 103 1.66 8.30 19.39
CA ASP A 103 1.72 7.28 20.44
C ASP A 103 0.34 7.00 21.04
N GLU A 104 -0.51 8.03 21.15
CA GLU A 104 -1.87 7.93 21.64
C GLU A 104 -2.75 7.05 20.73
N PHE A 105 -2.55 7.10 19.41
CA PHE A 105 -3.25 6.20 18.49
C PHE A 105 -2.75 4.77 18.63
N VAL A 106 -1.44 4.59 18.83
CA VAL A 106 -0.84 3.27 19.08
C VAL A 106 -1.39 2.67 20.37
N GLU A 107 -1.58 3.46 21.43
CA GLU A 107 -2.25 3.00 22.66
C GLU A 107 -3.71 2.59 22.38
N CYS A 108 -4.46 3.35 21.57
CA CYS A 108 -5.81 2.94 21.17
C CYS A 108 -5.83 1.59 20.43
N LEU A 109 -4.81 1.30 19.61
CA LEU A 109 -4.64 0.00 18.96
C LEU A 109 -4.30 -1.11 19.95
N LYS A 110 -3.40 -0.86 20.91
CA LYS A 110 -3.05 -1.81 21.99
C LYS A 110 -4.25 -2.15 22.86
N GLU A 111 -5.06 -1.14 23.18
CA GLU A 111 -6.33 -1.27 23.89
C GLU A 111 -7.46 -1.86 23.03
N LYS A 112 -7.20 -2.11 21.74
CA LYS A 112 -8.14 -2.72 20.79
C LYS A 112 -9.45 -1.93 20.69
N LYS A 113 -9.37 -0.60 20.71
CA LYS A 113 -10.54 0.27 20.49
C LYS A 113 -11.12 0.01 19.10
N ASN A 114 -12.44 -0.13 19.02
CA ASN A 114 -13.11 -0.51 17.78
C ASN A 114 -12.79 0.44 16.62
N VAL A 115 -12.85 1.76 16.85
CA VAL A 115 -12.54 2.78 15.83
C VAL A 115 -11.07 2.70 15.39
N ALA A 116 -10.13 2.50 16.32
CA ALA A 116 -8.72 2.37 15.98
C ALA A 116 -8.46 1.12 15.11
N LEU A 117 -9.09 -0.01 15.45
CA LEU A 117 -9.01 -1.23 14.66
C LEU A 117 -9.66 -1.07 13.27
N LEU A 118 -10.76 -0.33 13.16
CA LEU A 118 -11.38 -0.01 11.86
C LEU A 118 -10.45 0.79 10.96
N ILE A 119 -9.77 1.81 11.51
CA ILE A 119 -8.78 2.60 10.79
C ILE A 119 -7.63 1.69 10.33
N LEU A 120 -7.13 0.82 11.22
CA LEU A 120 -6.09 -0.15 10.88
C LEU A 120 -6.54 -1.08 9.75
N ALA A 121 -7.75 -1.65 9.82
CA ALA A 121 -8.31 -2.51 8.77
C ALA A 121 -8.34 -1.85 7.39
N HIS A 122 -8.55 -0.54 7.33
CA HIS A 122 -8.50 0.20 6.07
C HIS A 122 -7.05 0.45 5.64
N PHE A 123 -6.16 0.85 6.55
CA PHE A 123 -4.74 0.99 6.26
C PHE A 123 -4.13 -0.30 5.68
N VAL A 124 -4.61 -1.47 6.09
CA VAL A 124 -4.15 -2.75 5.58
C VAL A 124 -4.29 -2.88 4.05
N VAL A 125 -5.23 -2.16 3.41
CA VAL A 125 -5.33 -2.12 1.94
C VAL A 125 -4.12 -1.43 1.31
N LEU A 126 -3.60 -0.37 1.93
CA LEU A 126 -2.33 0.23 1.50
C LEU A 126 -1.19 -0.77 1.72
N LEU A 127 -1.15 -1.43 2.87
CA LEU A 127 -0.13 -2.45 3.17
C LEU A 127 -0.09 -3.56 2.11
N LYS A 128 -1.27 -3.95 1.59
CA LYS A 128 -1.40 -4.97 0.53
C LYS A 128 -0.60 -4.61 -0.73
N THR A 129 -0.51 -3.32 -1.06
CA THR A 129 0.24 -2.83 -2.23
C THR A 129 1.77 -2.94 -2.06
N LEU A 130 2.26 -3.32 -0.88
CA LEU A 130 3.68 -3.59 -0.62
C LEU A 130 4.05 -5.07 -0.69
N GLU A 131 3.10 -5.97 -0.92
CA GLU A 131 3.37 -7.41 -0.90
C GLU A 131 4.12 -7.93 -2.14
N TRP A 132 4.54 -7.05 -3.05
CA TRP A 132 5.58 -7.35 -4.02
C TRP A 132 6.96 -7.54 -3.34
N LEU A 133 7.13 -6.99 -2.13
CA LEU A 133 8.27 -7.25 -1.25
C LEU A 133 8.07 -8.59 -0.52
N TRP A 134 9.02 -9.51 -0.67
CA TRP A 134 8.93 -10.88 -0.14
C TRP A 134 8.63 -10.96 1.36
N TYR A 135 9.12 -10.02 2.17
CA TYR A 135 8.92 -10.01 3.62
C TYR A 135 7.57 -9.42 4.05
N MET A 136 6.89 -8.72 3.13
CA MET A 136 5.55 -8.17 3.34
C MET A 136 4.45 -9.14 2.89
N ASP A 137 4.79 -10.21 2.16
CA ASP A 137 3.83 -11.17 1.63
C ASP A 137 2.93 -11.75 2.75
N GLY A 138 1.61 -11.69 2.52
CA GLY A 138 0.59 -12.22 3.43
C GLY A 138 0.27 -11.37 4.66
N TRP A 139 1.03 -10.30 4.95
CA TRP A 139 0.79 -9.46 6.13
C TRP A 139 -0.58 -8.82 6.12
N ALA A 140 -1.03 -8.34 4.95
CA ALA A 140 -2.29 -7.62 4.89
C ALA A 140 -3.47 -8.54 5.20
N SER A 141 -3.51 -9.72 4.58
CA SER A 141 -4.56 -10.71 4.85
C SER A 141 -4.54 -11.19 6.31
N HIS A 142 -3.35 -11.36 6.90
CA HIS A 142 -3.22 -11.77 8.30
C HIS A 142 -3.75 -10.72 9.28
N ILE A 143 -3.35 -9.45 9.11
CA ILE A 143 -3.79 -8.36 9.98
C ILE A 143 -5.30 -8.15 9.86
N LEU A 144 -5.85 -8.10 8.63
CA LEU A 144 -7.29 -7.91 8.44
C LEU A 144 -8.09 -9.04 9.09
N HIS A 145 -7.61 -10.29 8.98
CA HIS A 145 -8.24 -11.43 9.65
C HIS A 145 -8.24 -11.26 11.18
N GLY A 146 -7.10 -10.91 11.76
CA GLY A 146 -7.00 -10.65 13.20
C GLY A 146 -7.93 -9.54 13.67
N VAL A 147 -7.94 -8.41 12.96
CA VAL A 147 -8.84 -7.28 13.26
C VAL A 147 -10.32 -7.70 13.17
N ALA A 148 -10.70 -8.45 12.13
CA ALA A 148 -12.07 -8.92 11.96
C ALA A 148 -12.53 -9.84 13.10
N LEU A 149 -11.65 -10.71 13.60
CA LEU A 149 -11.95 -11.56 14.76
C LEU A 149 -12.18 -10.75 16.04
N TYR A 150 -11.43 -9.67 16.24
CA TYR A 150 -11.59 -8.82 17.42
C TYR A 150 -12.84 -7.94 17.38
N LEU A 151 -13.13 -7.33 16.22
CA LEU A 151 -14.29 -6.45 16.05
C LEU A 151 -15.62 -7.20 16.05
N GLY A 152 -15.64 -8.46 15.60
CA GLY A 152 -16.86 -9.25 15.53
C GLY A 152 -17.82 -8.80 14.41
N PRO A 153 -19.03 -9.39 14.36
CA PRO A 153 -19.95 -9.24 13.24
C PRO A 153 -20.59 -7.85 13.14
N GLU A 154 -20.64 -7.08 14.24
CA GLU A 154 -21.24 -5.74 14.30
C GLU A 154 -20.53 -4.72 13.39
N PHE A 155 -19.24 -4.93 13.10
CA PHE A 155 -18.45 -4.08 12.21
C PHE A 155 -18.24 -4.70 10.81
N ALA A 156 -18.88 -5.81 10.49
CA ALA A 156 -18.68 -6.51 9.21
C ALA A 156 -18.90 -5.61 7.99
N ASP A 157 -19.88 -4.70 8.05
CA ASP A 157 -20.19 -3.75 6.97
C ASP A 157 -19.08 -2.72 6.72
N PHE A 158 -18.33 -2.35 7.76
CA PHE A 158 -17.14 -1.50 7.64
C PHE A 158 -15.95 -2.28 7.06
N LEU A 159 -15.84 -3.58 7.38
CA LEU A 159 -14.77 -4.45 6.90
C LEU A 159 -15.02 -5.04 5.52
N ARG A 160 -16.21 -4.85 4.94
CA ARG A 160 -16.56 -5.36 3.62
C ARG A 160 -15.61 -4.86 2.53
N TRP A 161 -15.44 -3.55 2.43
CA TRP A 161 -14.58 -2.94 1.42
C TRP A 161 -13.11 -3.39 1.52
N PRO A 162 -12.42 -3.31 2.68
CA PRO A 162 -11.03 -3.73 2.75
C PRO A 162 -10.85 -5.23 2.48
N ARG A 163 -11.84 -6.07 2.80
CA ARG A 163 -11.81 -7.50 2.45
C ARG A 163 -11.89 -7.71 0.94
N GLU A 164 -12.91 -7.15 0.30
CA GLU A 164 -13.10 -7.26 -1.15
C GLU A 164 -11.90 -6.72 -1.92
N GLU A 165 -11.32 -5.60 -1.47
CA GLU A 165 -10.17 -4.99 -2.15
C GLU A 165 -8.89 -5.82 -1.98
N ILE A 166 -8.64 -6.41 -0.80
CA ILE A 166 -7.51 -7.34 -0.61
C ILE A 166 -7.67 -8.61 -1.45
N GLU A 167 -8.89 -9.14 -1.57
CA GLU A 167 -9.17 -10.30 -2.43
C GLU A 167 -8.89 -9.97 -3.90
N ARG A 168 -9.32 -8.81 -4.38
CA ARG A 168 -9.01 -8.34 -5.75
C ARG A 168 -7.52 -8.18 -5.99
N LEU A 169 -6.80 -7.51 -5.09
CA LEU A 169 -5.35 -7.34 -5.18
C LEU A 169 -4.59 -8.68 -5.17
N ASN A 170 -5.11 -9.69 -4.47
CA ASN A 170 -4.58 -11.05 -4.52
C ASN A 170 -4.75 -11.71 -5.90
N GLU A 171 -5.93 -11.57 -6.51
CA GLU A 171 -6.20 -12.11 -7.84
C GLU A 171 -5.32 -11.46 -8.90
N GLU A 172 -5.23 -10.13 -8.87
CA GLU A 172 -4.38 -9.34 -9.76
C GLU A 172 -2.89 -9.72 -9.59
N LYS A 173 -2.40 -9.94 -8.36
CA LYS A 173 -1.05 -10.47 -8.10
C LYS A 173 -0.83 -11.87 -8.70
N ARG A 174 -1.82 -12.77 -8.58
CA ARG A 174 -1.73 -14.14 -9.13
C ARG A 174 -1.67 -14.14 -10.65
N LEU A 175 -2.48 -13.30 -11.29
CA LEU A 175 -2.49 -13.15 -12.75
C LEU A 175 -1.11 -12.72 -13.26
N ARG A 176 -0.47 -11.75 -12.59
CA ARG A 176 0.90 -11.31 -12.92
C ARG A 176 1.95 -12.40 -12.74
N ALA A 177 1.82 -13.26 -11.73
CA ALA A 177 2.76 -14.36 -11.52
C ALA A 177 2.64 -15.48 -12.57
N SER A 178 1.55 -15.51 -13.34
CA SER A 178 1.28 -16.51 -14.38
C SER A 178 1.53 -16.05 -15.82
N ALA A 179 1.82 -14.76 -16.01
CA ALA A 179 2.21 -14.15 -17.29
C ALA A 179 3.73 -14.22 -17.46
#